data_AF-A0A2B4RW58-F1
#
_entry.id   AF-A0A2B4RW58-F1
#
_cell.length_a   1.000
_cell.length_b   1.000
_cell.length_c   1.000
_cell.angle_alpha   90.00
_cell.angle_beta   90.00
_cell.angle_gamma   90.00
#
_symmetry.space_group_name_H-M   'P 1'
#
loop_
_entity.id
_entity.type
_entity.pdbx_description
1 polymer ?
#
loop_
_entity_poly.entity_id
_entity_poly.type
_entity_poly.pdbx_seq_one_letter_code
_entity_poly.pdbx_strand_id
1 'polypeptide(L)'
;MSKLIEDEQEVDDFYKTAFGGFEEESGDEKYSTEEEEADVVDSDFSVSETDEVIEDQADDEPVKKRKKLVIKPYKAPKKDTGPSTATKEPEAKKRKSFEDAPREGVRKSTRALTVERAEATKNRFKLEKEKKNLLKKKQPKKFLDMRRLTQEELLAEAKITEEENVASLQAYQQLEADKKKTKIQKVALKGPIIRFHSLSMPVVEVSEPLVKVDDNEDEEVNVDSTKRCCRNFLIFTDAKNFPSAYFPTKKLKVPHKTYCPVTGSPARYQDPVTGIEFLDLQAFSFLVLLMVDLHDLTPNL
;
A
#
# COMPACT_ATOMS: atom_id res chain seq x y z
N MET A 1 37.92 12.39 14.49
CA MET A 1 37.16 11.53 15.42
C MET A 1 36.08 10.75 14.68
N SER A 2 35.24 11.36 13.84
CA SER A 2 34.25 10.64 13.01
C SER A 2 34.90 9.70 11.97
N LYS A 3 35.94 10.16 11.27
CA LYS A 3 36.69 9.34 10.29
C LYS A 3 37.31 8.05 10.86
N LEU A 4 37.58 8.00 12.17
CA LEU A 4 38.25 6.87 12.82
C LEU A 4 37.26 5.82 13.37
N ILE A 5 35.96 6.13 13.35
CA ILE A 5 34.88 5.23 13.76
C ILE A 5 34.26 4.56 12.53
N GLU A 6 34.36 5.19 11.35
CA GLU A 6 33.92 4.61 10.07
C GLU A 6 34.85 3.49 9.54
N ASP A 7 36.07 3.38 10.08
CA ASP A 7 37.04 2.31 9.76
C ASP A 7 36.72 0.98 10.50
N GLU A 8 35.53 0.82 11.07
CA GLU A 8 35.05 -0.48 11.58
C GLU A 8 34.87 -1.45 10.40
N GLN A 9 35.53 -2.62 10.48
CA GLN A 9 35.75 -3.62 9.42
C GLN A 9 34.54 -3.95 8.52
N GLU A 10 33.31 -3.75 9.00
CA GLU A 10 32.09 -3.99 8.21
C GLU A 10 31.94 -3.02 7.02
N VAL A 11 32.43 -1.78 7.13
CA VAL A 11 32.36 -0.79 6.04
C VAL A 11 33.40 -1.11 4.96
N ASP A 12 34.57 -1.58 5.36
CA ASP A 12 35.69 -1.88 4.47
C ASP A 12 35.40 -3.14 3.61
N ASP A 13 34.73 -4.15 4.18
CA ASP A 13 34.33 -5.35 3.43
C ASP A 13 33.28 -5.05 2.35
N PHE A 14 32.41 -4.05 2.58
CA PHE A 14 31.46 -3.59 1.57
C PHE A 14 32.19 -2.96 0.38
N TYR A 15 33.18 -2.08 0.61
CA TYR A 15 33.94 -1.44 -0.48
C TYR A 15 34.87 -2.39 -1.23
N LYS A 16 35.25 -3.52 -0.63
CA LYS A 16 35.99 -4.60 -1.31
C LYS A 16 35.14 -5.46 -2.23
N THR A 17 33.83 -5.53 -1.98
CA THR A 17 32.93 -6.46 -2.72
C THR A 17 31.92 -5.76 -3.62
N ALA A 18 31.46 -4.56 -3.24
CA ALA A 18 30.48 -3.81 -4.02
C ALA A 18 31.08 -3.31 -5.33
N PHE A 19 30.32 -3.44 -6.43
CA PHE A 19 30.67 -2.97 -7.78
C PHE A 19 32.00 -3.48 -8.35
N GLY A 20 32.50 -4.63 -7.85
CA GLY A 20 33.76 -5.21 -8.29
C GLY A 20 34.96 -4.90 -7.38
N GLY A 21 34.74 -4.15 -6.30
CA GLY A 21 35.79 -3.76 -5.36
C GLY A 21 36.46 -2.45 -5.77
N PHE A 22 36.67 -1.55 -4.81
CA PHE A 22 37.28 -0.24 -5.02
C PHE A 22 38.81 -0.25 -4.85
N GLU A 23 39.46 -1.39 -5.07
CA GLU A 23 40.92 -1.51 -5.05
C GLU A 23 41.51 -1.07 -6.41
N GLU A 24 42.69 -0.43 -6.41
CA GLU A 24 43.34 0.02 -7.64
C GLU A 24 43.85 -1.17 -8.47
N GLU A 25 43.25 -1.44 -9.63
CA GLU A 25 43.66 -2.52 -10.53
C GLU A 25 44.83 -2.11 -11.43
N SER A 26 45.88 -2.95 -11.48
CA SER A 26 47.04 -2.70 -12.33
C SER A 26 46.67 -2.88 -13.81
N GLY A 27 46.41 -1.77 -14.51
CA GLY A 27 45.98 -1.78 -15.91
C GLY A 27 44.69 -0.99 -16.16
N ASP A 28 44.11 -0.35 -15.14
CA ASP A 28 42.94 0.54 -15.31
C ASP A 28 43.32 1.80 -16.12
N GLU A 29 42.86 1.85 -17.37
CA GLU A 29 43.09 2.97 -18.27
C GLU A 29 42.14 4.13 -17.95
N LYS A 30 42.60 5.37 -18.14
CA LYS A 30 41.77 6.54 -17.91
C LYS A 30 40.57 6.53 -18.85
N TYR A 31 39.37 6.66 -18.29
CA TYR A 31 38.11 6.75 -19.04
C TYR A 31 38.20 7.70 -20.24
N SER A 32 37.80 7.20 -21.42
CA SER A 32 37.58 7.97 -22.64
C SER A 32 36.09 8.12 -22.90
N THR A 33 35.64 9.34 -23.17
CA THR A 33 34.25 9.60 -23.56
C THR A 33 33.95 8.95 -24.90
N GLU A 34 33.00 8.01 -24.91
CA GLU A 34 32.41 7.47 -26.13
C GLU A 34 31.37 8.44 -26.70
N GLU A 35 31.12 8.37 -28.01
CA GLU A 35 30.15 9.23 -28.68
C GLU A 35 28.74 8.90 -28.16
N GLU A 36 28.13 9.83 -27.43
CA GLU A 36 26.80 9.64 -26.85
C GLU A 36 25.75 9.51 -27.96
N GLU A 37 25.04 8.38 -27.97
CA GLU A 37 23.92 8.16 -28.86
C GLU A 37 22.79 9.16 -28.56
N ALA A 38 22.05 9.59 -29.59
CA ALA A 38 20.96 10.53 -29.41
C ALA A 38 19.87 9.93 -28.50
N ASP A 39 19.48 10.68 -27.45
CA ASP A 39 18.43 10.29 -26.50
C ASP A 39 17.06 10.22 -27.20
N VAL A 40 16.68 9.02 -27.65
CA VAL A 40 15.39 8.74 -28.28
C VAL A 40 14.35 8.52 -27.20
N VAL A 41 13.46 9.49 -27.05
CA VAL A 41 12.37 9.45 -26.09
C VAL A 41 11.14 8.78 -26.72
N ASP A 42 10.46 7.91 -25.96
CA ASP A 42 9.23 7.25 -26.38
C ASP A 42 8.12 8.26 -26.72
N SER A 43 7.24 7.87 -27.65
CA SER A 43 6.16 8.73 -28.13
C SER A 43 5.17 9.17 -27.04
N ASP A 44 5.07 8.40 -25.95
CA ASP A 44 4.17 8.67 -24.83
C ASP A 44 4.72 9.70 -23.82
N PHE A 45 6.02 10.03 -23.87
CA PHE A 45 6.63 11.01 -22.96
C PHE A 45 6.04 12.42 -23.11
N SER A 46 5.55 12.75 -24.30
CA SER A 46 4.91 14.05 -24.59
C SER A 46 3.39 14.05 -24.33
N VAL A 47 2.80 12.90 -24.01
CA VAL A 47 1.39 12.80 -23.65
C VAL A 47 1.23 13.31 -22.23
N SER A 48 0.34 14.29 -22.03
CA SER A 48 0.06 14.77 -20.68
C SER A 48 -0.54 13.64 -19.85
N GLU A 49 -0.02 13.43 -18.63
CA GLU A 49 -0.47 12.42 -17.63
C GLU A 49 -1.97 12.52 -17.25
N THR A 50 -2.73 13.44 -17.86
CA THR A 50 -4.11 13.76 -17.50
C THR A 50 -5.09 13.80 -18.68
N ASP A 51 -4.72 13.37 -19.89
CA ASP A 51 -5.66 13.38 -21.04
C ASP A 51 -5.72 12.06 -21.79
N GLU A 52 -6.94 11.67 -22.15
CA GLU A 52 -7.33 10.35 -22.62
C GLU A 52 -6.80 10.05 -24.04
N VAL A 53 -6.58 8.76 -24.30
CA VAL A 53 -6.18 8.15 -25.57
C VAL A 53 -7.02 8.70 -26.73
N ILE A 54 -6.41 9.48 -27.62
CA ILE A 54 -6.93 9.73 -28.95
C ILE A 54 -6.34 8.64 -29.84
N GLU A 55 -7.12 7.63 -30.19
CA GLU A 55 -6.80 6.69 -31.27
C GLU A 55 -6.89 7.45 -32.60
N ASP A 56 -5.73 7.66 -33.23
CA ASP A 56 -5.63 8.24 -34.57
C ASP A 56 -6.12 7.24 -35.63
N GLN A 57 -7.35 7.42 -36.09
CA GLN A 57 -7.83 6.86 -37.35
C GLN A 57 -7.63 7.90 -38.46
N ALA A 58 -6.69 7.60 -39.35
CA ALA A 58 -6.35 8.15 -40.67
C ALA A 58 -7.20 9.32 -41.23
N ASP A 59 -6.54 10.41 -41.63
CA ASP A 59 -6.59 10.94 -43.01
C ASP A 59 -5.68 12.18 -43.24
N ASP A 60 -5.17 12.27 -44.47
CA ASP A 60 -4.17 13.18 -45.05
C ASP A 60 -4.39 14.72 -44.94
N GLU A 61 -3.27 15.46 -44.75
CA GLU A 61 -2.88 16.83 -45.21
C GLU A 61 -3.85 18.08 -45.12
N PRO A 62 -3.36 19.33 -45.23
CA PRO A 62 -2.28 19.99 -44.51
C PRO A 62 -2.72 21.30 -43.79
N VAL A 63 -1.94 21.64 -42.77
CA VAL A 63 -1.97 22.79 -41.84
C VAL A 63 -2.59 24.11 -42.37
N LYS A 64 -3.65 24.60 -41.70
CA LYS A 64 -4.08 26.01 -41.74
C LYS A 64 -4.36 26.60 -40.35
N LYS A 65 -3.72 27.74 -40.08
CA LYS A 65 -3.73 28.54 -38.85
C LYS A 65 -5.17 28.85 -38.37
N ARG A 66 -5.50 28.45 -37.13
CA ARG A 66 -6.84 28.66 -36.54
C ARG A 66 -6.99 30.08 -36.01
N LYS A 67 -7.94 30.83 -36.60
CA LYS A 67 -8.49 32.09 -36.06
C LYS A 67 -9.31 31.79 -34.80
N LYS A 68 -9.09 32.56 -33.74
CA LYS A 68 -9.76 32.44 -32.44
C LYS A 68 -11.24 32.83 -32.57
N LEU A 69 -12.14 31.85 -32.62
CA LEU A 69 -13.59 32.05 -32.60
C LEU A 69 -14.07 32.21 -31.15
N VAL A 70 -14.68 33.35 -30.87
CA VAL A 70 -15.32 33.65 -29.57
C VAL A 70 -16.72 33.04 -29.58
N ILE A 71 -16.96 32.02 -28.76
CA ILE A 71 -18.29 31.42 -28.59
C ILE A 71 -18.99 32.10 -27.42
N LYS A 72 -20.10 32.79 -27.71
CA LYS A 72 -21.10 33.27 -26.74
C LYS A 72 -21.89 32.06 -26.20
N PRO A 73 -22.13 31.93 -24.88
CA PRO A 73 -22.92 30.83 -24.35
C PRO A 73 -24.40 30.96 -24.74
N TYR A 74 -24.97 29.87 -25.24
CA TYR A 74 -26.36 29.74 -25.69
C TYR A 74 -27.33 29.63 -24.49
N LYS A 75 -28.45 30.35 -24.51
CA LYS A 75 -29.58 30.17 -23.59
C LYS A 75 -30.43 28.99 -24.08
N ALA A 76 -30.62 27.97 -23.24
CA ALA A 76 -31.49 26.84 -23.56
C ALA A 76 -32.99 27.26 -23.52
N PRO A 77 -33.83 26.81 -24.49
CA PRO A 77 -35.27 27.02 -24.46
C PRO A 77 -35.97 26.04 -23.51
N LYS A 78 -36.99 26.55 -22.80
CA LYS A 78 -37.90 25.75 -21.96
C LYS A 78 -38.80 24.89 -22.85
N LYS A 79 -39.01 23.63 -22.47
CA LYS A 79 -40.04 22.76 -23.05
C LYS A 79 -41.29 22.80 -22.18
N ASP A 80 -42.40 23.19 -22.79
CA ASP A 80 -43.75 23.02 -22.28
C ASP A 80 -44.25 21.62 -22.61
N THR A 81 -44.69 20.88 -21.58
CA THR A 81 -45.71 19.83 -21.68
C THR A 81 -46.37 19.69 -20.30
N GLY A 82 -47.69 19.81 -20.25
CA GLY A 82 -48.51 19.28 -19.16
C GLY A 82 -49.72 18.58 -19.76
N PRO A 83 -50.68 18.05 -18.96
CA PRO A 83 -50.60 17.62 -17.56
C PRO A 83 -51.04 16.15 -17.39
N SER A 84 -50.59 15.48 -16.32
CA SER A 84 -51.31 14.32 -15.78
C SER A 84 -51.08 14.21 -14.28
N THR A 85 -52.19 14.00 -13.58
CA THR A 85 -52.44 14.05 -12.15
C THR A 85 -51.84 12.87 -11.39
N ALA A 86 -51.11 13.13 -10.29
CA ALA A 86 -51.17 12.34 -9.06
C ALA A 86 -50.40 13.05 -7.93
N THR A 87 -51.15 13.52 -6.94
CA THR A 87 -50.72 13.98 -5.62
C THR A 87 -49.96 12.88 -4.86
N LYS A 88 -48.70 13.11 -4.46
CA LYS A 88 -48.10 12.61 -3.20
C LYS A 88 -46.94 13.52 -2.74
N GLU A 89 -47.01 13.96 -1.49
CA GLU A 89 -46.02 14.75 -0.75
C GLU A 89 -44.70 13.98 -0.53
N PRO A 90 -43.54 14.65 -0.39
CA PRO A 90 -42.30 13.99 0.01
C PRO A 90 -42.06 14.09 1.53
N GLU A 91 -42.11 12.94 2.20
CA GLU A 91 -41.64 12.72 3.58
C GLU A 91 -40.11 12.87 3.67
N ALA A 92 -39.67 13.68 4.64
CA ALA A 92 -38.28 13.87 5.00
C ALA A 92 -37.72 12.66 5.77
N LYS A 93 -36.84 11.87 5.14
CA LYS A 93 -36.10 10.80 5.81
C LYS A 93 -34.97 11.37 6.69
N LYS A 94 -35.20 11.39 8.01
CA LYS A 94 -34.16 11.58 9.04
C LYS A 94 -33.17 10.40 9.00
N ARG A 95 -31.88 10.70 8.80
CA ARG A 95 -30.78 9.75 9.06
C ARG A 95 -30.46 9.73 10.55
N LYS A 96 -30.39 8.54 11.14
CA LYS A 96 -30.00 8.27 12.53
C LYS A 96 -28.54 8.69 12.75
N SER A 97 -28.30 9.49 13.78
CA SER A 97 -26.97 9.77 14.32
C SER A 97 -26.47 8.56 15.10
N PHE A 98 -25.30 8.05 14.72
CA PHE A 98 -24.51 7.11 15.51
C PHE A 98 -23.87 7.91 16.65
N GLU A 99 -24.17 7.54 17.90
CA GLU A 99 -23.54 8.12 19.09
C GLU A 99 -22.14 7.53 19.23
N ASP A 100 -21.12 8.38 19.10
CA ASP A 100 -19.74 8.03 19.45
C ASP A 100 -19.37 8.71 20.77
N ALA A 101 -18.86 7.91 21.69
CA ALA A 101 -18.49 8.28 23.06
C ALA A 101 -17.48 9.45 23.13
N PRO A 102 -17.46 10.23 24.23
CA PRO A 102 -16.66 11.43 24.32
C PRO A 102 -15.17 11.06 24.46
N ARG A 103 -14.40 11.31 23.40
CA ARG A 103 -12.93 11.27 23.45
C ARG A 103 -12.45 12.47 24.27
N GLU A 104 -11.88 12.20 25.44
CA GLU A 104 -11.17 13.18 26.27
C GLU A 104 -10.03 13.81 25.47
N GLY A 105 -10.28 15.03 25.01
CA GLY A 105 -9.36 15.78 24.18
C GLY A 105 -9.98 17.13 23.90
N VAL A 106 -9.78 18.06 24.84
CA VAL A 106 -10.18 19.48 24.82
C VAL A 106 -10.37 20.00 23.38
N ARG A 107 -11.63 20.24 22.99
CA ARG A 107 -12.00 20.95 21.76
C ARG A 107 -11.40 22.36 21.80
N LYS A 108 -10.16 22.53 21.35
CA LYS A 108 -9.65 23.83 20.94
C LYS A 108 -10.49 24.26 19.73
N SER A 109 -11.09 25.44 19.82
CA SER A 109 -12.21 25.88 18.99
C SER A 109 -12.02 25.62 17.49
N THR A 110 -13.02 25.00 16.86
CA THR A 110 -13.10 24.79 15.40
C THR A 110 -13.22 26.11 14.63
N ARG A 111 -13.63 27.20 15.29
CA ARG A 111 -13.77 28.54 14.69
C ARG A 111 -12.44 29.30 14.58
N ALA A 112 -11.53 29.20 15.55
CA ALA A 112 -10.23 29.88 15.45
C ALA A 112 -9.37 29.26 14.36
N LEU A 113 -9.34 27.93 14.29
CA LEU A 113 -8.51 27.21 13.31
C LEU A 113 -9.00 27.38 11.86
N THR A 114 -10.31 27.58 11.66
CA THR A 114 -10.88 27.90 10.34
C THR A 114 -10.59 29.34 9.92
N VAL A 115 -10.60 30.30 10.86
CA VAL A 115 -10.20 31.69 10.59
C VAL A 115 -8.71 31.77 10.24
N GLU A 116 -7.86 31.09 11.00
CA GLU A 116 -6.41 31.05 10.76
C GLU A 116 -6.06 30.44 9.38
N ARG A 117 -6.71 29.34 9.00
CA ARG A 117 -6.55 28.75 7.66
C ARG A 117 -7.07 29.67 6.54
N ALA A 118 -8.18 30.38 6.78
CA ALA A 118 -8.73 31.35 5.83
C ALA A 118 -7.82 32.59 5.66
N GLU A 119 -7.16 33.02 6.73
CA GLU A 119 -6.17 34.10 6.69
C GLU A 119 -4.87 33.66 6.02
N ALA A 120 -4.37 32.47 6.34
CA ALA A 120 -3.18 31.91 5.71
C ALA A 120 -3.33 31.75 4.18
N THR A 121 -4.49 31.29 3.71
CA THR A 121 -4.79 31.21 2.27
C THR A 121 -4.86 32.59 1.62
N LYS A 122 -5.54 33.56 2.24
CA LYS A 122 -5.57 34.95 1.75
C LYS A 122 -4.17 35.57 1.69
N ASN A 123 -3.33 35.34 2.70
CA ASN A 123 -1.96 35.84 2.75
C ASN A 123 -1.10 35.19 1.65
N ARG A 124 -1.26 33.88 1.41
CA ARG A 124 -0.58 33.20 0.29
C ARG A 124 -0.95 33.81 -1.06
N PHE A 125 -2.24 34.04 -1.31
CA PHE A 125 -2.70 34.66 -2.55
C PHE A 125 -2.20 36.11 -2.71
N LYS A 126 -2.16 36.90 -1.63
CA LYS A 126 -1.60 38.26 -1.66
C LYS A 126 -0.11 38.24 -1.99
N LEU A 127 0.68 37.40 -1.30
CA LEU A 127 2.12 37.26 -1.54
C LEU A 127 2.42 36.79 -2.97
N GLU A 128 1.65 35.85 -3.50
CA GLU A 128 1.81 35.40 -4.89
C GLU A 128 1.49 36.51 -5.90
N LYS A 129 0.43 37.29 -5.65
CA LYS A 129 0.07 38.44 -6.47
C LYS A 129 1.14 39.54 -6.43
N GLU A 130 1.70 39.81 -5.27
CA GLU A 130 2.81 40.76 -5.08
C GLU A 130 4.08 40.27 -5.77
N LYS A 131 4.45 38.99 -5.63
CA LYS A 131 5.57 38.38 -6.37
C LYS A 131 5.39 38.49 -7.88
N LYS A 132 4.20 38.16 -8.41
CA LYS A 132 3.87 38.31 -9.84
C LYS A 132 3.96 39.77 -10.30
N ASN A 133 3.52 40.72 -9.48
CA ASN A 133 3.63 42.14 -9.78
C ASN A 133 5.08 42.64 -9.74
N LEU A 134 5.90 42.19 -8.79
CA LEU A 134 7.33 42.50 -8.70
C LEU A 134 8.09 41.93 -9.90
N LEU A 135 7.81 40.68 -10.29
CA LEU A 135 8.39 40.06 -11.49
C LEU A 135 8.05 40.86 -12.76
N LYS A 136 6.79 41.28 -12.93
CA LYS A 136 6.37 42.14 -14.06
C LYS A 136 7.03 43.51 -14.07
N LYS A 137 7.40 44.06 -12.90
CA LYS A 137 8.14 45.33 -12.78
C LYS A 137 9.64 45.18 -13.01
N LYS A 138 10.21 44.02 -12.66
CA LYS A 138 11.61 43.66 -12.91
C LYS A 138 11.87 43.18 -14.35
N GLN A 139 10.81 42.90 -15.13
CA GLN A 139 10.96 42.71 -16.57
C GLN A 139 11.52 44.00 -17.18
N PRO A 140 12.63 43.93 -17.94
CA PRO A 140 13.23 45.11 -18.53
C PRO A 140 12.20 45.76 -19.48
N LYS A 141 11.84 47.02 -19.20
CA LYS A 141 11.09 47.82 -20.18
C LYS A 141 11.96 47.94 -21.43
N LYS A 142 11.35 47.75 -22.60
CA LYS A 142 12.04 47.83 -23.90
C LYS A 142 12.93 49.08 -23.95
N PHE A 143 14.23 48.79 -24.03
CA PHE A 143 15.36 49.60 -24.48
C PHE A 143 15.00 51.01 -24.99
N LEU A 144 14.96 52.00 -24.10
CA LEU A 144 15.08 53.41 -24.45
C LEU A 144 16.01 54.06 -23.42
N ASP A 145 17.20 54.44 -23.90
CA ASP A 145 18.30 55.14 -23.25
C ASP A 145 18.84 54.55 -21.94
N MET A 146 19.73 53.56 -22.07
CA MET A 146 20.69 53.23 -21.02
C MET A 146 21.69 54.39 -20.87
N ARG A 147 21.36 55.36 -20.02
CA ARG A 147 22.39 56.21 -19.41
C ARG A 147 23.39 55.27 -18.74
N ARG A 148 24.64 55.29 -19.19
CA ARG A 148 25.71 54.52 -18.53
C ARG A 148 25.85 55.06 -17.11
N LEU A 149 25.60 54.18 -16.14
CA LEU A 149 25.74 54.46 -14.73
C LEU A 149 27.19 54.89 -14.44
N THR A 150 27.36 55.93 -13.66
CA THR A 150 28.70 56.43 -13.31
C THR A 150 29.45 55.40 -12.46
N GLN A 151 30.78 55.49 -12.40
CA GLN A 151 31.62 54.60 -11.61
C GLN A 151 31.19 54.56 -10.13
N GLU A 152 30.83 55.71 -9.56
CA GLU A 152 30.39 55.83 -8.16
C GLU A 152 29.06 55.12 -7.92
N GLU A 153 28.11 55.26 -8.84
CA GLU A 153 26.81 54.61 -8.77
C GLU A 153 26.95 53.08 -8.93
N LEU A 154 27.87 52.60 -9.77
CA LEU A 154 28.23 51.17 -9.88
C LEU A 154 28.78 50.62 -8.55
N LEU A 155 29.64 51.39 -7.88
CA LEU A 155 30.19 51.00 -6.57
C LEU A 155 29.12 51.01 -5.48
N ALA A 156 28.17 51.95 -5.53
CA ALA A 156 27.04 52.00 -4.60
C ALA A 156 26.10 50.80 -4.79
N GLU A 157 25.80 50.43 -6.04
CA GLU A 157 25.01 49.23 -6.34
C GLU A 157 25.75 47.96 -5.87
N ALA A 158 27.06 47.86 -6.15
CA ALA A 158 27.88 46.74 -5.68
C ALA A 158 27.82 46.59 -4.15
N LYS A 159 27.92 47.70 -3.39
CA LYS A 159 27.82 47.68 -1.93
C LYS A 159 26.45 47.18 -1.44
N ILE A 160 25.36 47.61 -2.08
CA ILE A 160 24.01 47.14 -1.72
C ILE A 160 23.89 45.64 -1.99
N THR A 161 24.39 45.17 -3.14
CA THR A 161 24.37 43.73 -3.46
C THR A 161 25.25 42.91 -2.51
N GLU A 162 26.37 43.46 -2.04
CA GLU A 162 27.22 42.83 -1.04
C GLU A 162 26.47 42.67 0.29
N GLU A 163 25.80 43.73 0.76
CA GLU A 163 24.96 43.69 1.97
C GLU A 163 23.82 42.65 1.84
N GLU A 164 23.14 42.60 0.69
CA GLU A 164 22.10 41.60 0.40
C GLU A 164 22.65 40.17 0.35
N ASN A 165 23.83 39.97 -0.24
CA ASN A 165 24.49 38.67 -0.32
C ASN A 165 24.95 38.20 1.07
N VAL A 166 25.52 39.09 1.88
CA VAL A 166 25.92 38.79 3.26
C VAL A 166 24.70 38.42 4.11
N ALA A 167 23.61 39.18 4.01
CA ALA A 167 22.37 38.87 4.72
C ALA A 167 21.78 37.51 4.27
N SER A 168 21.82 37.21 2.97
CA SER A 168 21.35 35.94 2.41
C SER A 168 22.19 34.75 2.90
N LEU A 169 23.51 34.92 2.96
CA LEU A 169 24.44 33.91 3.48
C LEU A 169 24.21 33.65 4.98
N GLN A 170 24.01 34.70 5.77
CA GLN A 170 23.67 34.56 7.19
C GLN A 170 22.34 33.83 7.40
N ALA A 171 21.30 34.16 6.60
CA ALA A 171 20.03 33.46 6.65
C ALA A 171 20.16 31.97 6.31
N TYR A 172 20.99 31.64 5.30
CA TYR A 172 21.28 30.25 4.94
C TYR A 172 21.98 29.49 6.07
N GLN A 173 22.99 30.09 6.70
CA GLN A 173 23.69 29.49 7.84
C GLN A 173 22.75 29.22 9.02
N GLN A 174 21.83 30.15 9.30
CA GLN A 174 20.81 29.95 10.35
C GLN A 174 19.88 28.77 10.01
N LEU A 175 19.40 28.68 8.77
CA LEU A 175 18.57 27.56 8.32
C LEU A 175 19.29 26.21 8.41
N GLU A 176 20.58 26.16 8.07
CA GLU A 176 21.38 24.95 8.26
C GLU A 176 21.54 24.57 9.74
N ALA A 177 21.80 25.56 10.60
CA ALA A 177 21.92 25.33 12.03
C ALA A 177 20.60 24.81 12.61
N ASP A 178 19.46 25.32 12.16
CA ASP A 178 18.15 24.87 12.62
C ASP A 178 17.81 23.47 12.12
N LYS A 179 18.13 23.14 10.86
CA LYS A 179 18.03 21.76 10.34
C LYS A 179 18.87 20.77 11.17
N LYS A 180 20.07 21.17 11.59
CA LYS A 180 20.94 20.35 12.45
C LYS A 180 20.39 20.20 13.87
N LYS A 181 19.63 21.17 14.38
CA LYS A 181 18.99 21.12 15.72
C LYS A 181 17.72 20.26 15.73
N THR A 182 16.95 20.25 14.65
CA THR A 182 15.70 19.47 14.57
C THR A 182 16.00 17.98 14.34
N LYS A 183 16.28 17.24 15.42
CA LYS A 183 16.34 15.77 15.38
C LYS A 183 14.91 15.22 15.40
N ILE A 184 14.52 14.50 14.34
CA ILE A 184 13.25 13.77 14.30
C ILE A 184 13.33 12.64 15.34
N GLN A 185 12.71 12.83 16.49
CA GLN A 185 12.54 11.74 17.46
C GLN A 185 11.43 10.82 16.96
N LYS A 186 11.80 9.60 16.56
CA LYS A 186 10.81 8.56 16.24
C LYS A 186 9.99 8.29 17.50
N VAL A 187 8.66 8.44 17.40
CA VAL A 187 7.75 8.15 18.52
C VAL A 187 7.84 6.65 18.81
N ALA A 188 8.52 6.29 19.89
CA ALA A 188 8.54 4.91 20.36
C ALA A 188 7.14 4.55 20.89
N LEU A 189 6.50 3.56 20.28
CA LEU A 189 5.25 2.99 20.77
C LEU A 189 5.52 2.35 22.14
N LYS A 190 4.93 2.91 23.19
CA LYS A 190 5.03 2.38 24.56
C LYS A 190 3.79 1.54 24.86
N GLY A 191 3.97 0.25 25.10
CA GLY A 191 2.90 -0.67 25.53
C GLY A 191 3.03 -2.07 24.94
N PRO A 192 2.09 -2.97 25.25
CA PRO A 192 2.02 -4.29 24.64
C PRO A 192 1.80 -4.18 23.13
N ILE A 193 2.68 -4.82 22.36
CA ILE A 193 2.63 -4.91 20.91
C ILE A 193 2.17 -6.31 20.52
N ILE A 194 1.31 -6.35 19.51
CA ILE A 194 0.94 -7.56 18.76
C ILE A 194 1.64 -7.48 17.41
N ARG A 195 2.44 -8.50 17.07
CA ARG A 195 3.08 -8.61 15.75
C ARG A 195 2.43 -9.72 14.97
N PHE A 196 2.13 -9.45 13.70
CA PHE A 196 1.57 -10.42 12.76
C PHE A 196 2.65 -10.83 11.77
N HIS A 197 2.84 -12.14 11.61
CA HIS A 197 3.75 -12.72 10.62
C HIS A 197 3.01 -13.80 9.82
N SER A 198 3.02 -13.70 8.49
CA SER A 198 2.48 -14.71 7.58
C SER A 198 3.63 -15.40 6.85
N LEU A 199 3.71 -16.73 6.94
CA LEU A 199 4.72 -17.55 6.27
C LEU A 199 4.04 -18.57 5.35
N SER A 200 4.67 -18.89 4.22
CA SER A 200 4.24 -20.01 3.38
C SER A 200 4.89 -21.30 3.89
N MET A 201 4.08 -22.33 4.14
CA MET A 201 4.51 -23.64 4.63
C MET A 201 3.98 -24.75 3.73
N PRO A 202 4.67 -25.89 3.61
CA PRO A 202 4.12 -27.05 2.91
C PRO A 202 2.90 -27.60 3.66
N VAL A 203 1.93 -28.12 2.91
CA VAL A 203 0.75 -28.77 3.49
C VAL A 203 1.16 -30.13 4.05
N VAL A 204 0.99 -30.30 5.35
CA VAL A 204 1.22 -31.57 6.05
C VAL A 204 -0.13 -32.26 6.21
N GLU A 205 -0.37 -33.32 5.44
CA GLU A 205 -1.55 -34.17 5.60
C GLU A 205 -1.20 -35.28 6.60
N VAL A 206 -1.70 -35.16 7.84
CA VAL A 206 -1.56 -36.23 8.85
C VAL A 206 -2.58 -37.31 8.50
N SER A 207 -2.16 -38.33 7.76
CA SER A 207 -2.89 -39.59 7.65
C SER A 207 -2.63 -40.39 8.91
N GLU A 208 -3.66 -40.59 9.75
CA GLU A 208 -3.56 -41.51 10.89
C GLU A 208 -3.27 -42.94 10.39
N PRO A 209 -2.28 -43.65 10.96
CA PRO A 209 -2.03 -45.04 10.62
C PRO A 209 -3.17 -45.93 11.13
N LEU A 210 -3.62 -46.82 10.25
CA LEU A 210 -4.58 -47.87 10.56
C LEU A 210 -3.98 -48.82 11.60
N VAL A 211 -4.56 -48.81 12.80
CA VAL A 211 -4.39 -49.80 13.88
C VAL A 211 -2.94 -49.98 14.38
N LYS A 212 -2.64 -49.40 15.54
CA LYS A 212 -1.42 -49.69 16.30
C LYS A 212 -1.48 -51.12 16.83
N VAL A 213 -0.81 -52.05 16.15
CA VAL A 213 -0.28 -53.27 16.76
C VAL A 213 1.23 -53.16 16.56
N ASP A 214 1.95 -53.06 17.67
CA ASP A 214 3.41 -52.91 17.83
C ASP A 214 3.94 -51.47 18.04
N ASP A 215 4.49 -51.28 19.25
CA ASP A 215 4.99 -50.03 19.85
C ASP A 215 6.39 -49.62 19.37
N ASN A 216 6.69 -49.67 18.08
CA ASN A 216 7.92 -49.09 17.55
C ASN A 216 7.71 -48.48 16.16
N GLU A 217 8.48 -47.43 15.91
CA GLU A 217 8.77 -46.78 14.62
C GLU A 217 8.04 -45.46 14.34
N ASP A 218 8.89 -44.52 13.88
CA ASP A 218 8.67 -43.10 13.73
C ASP A 218 7.49 -42.77 12.81
N GLU A 219 6.66 -41.82 13.23
CA GLU A 219 5.52 -41.33 12.44
C GLU A 219 6.06 -40.65 11.16
N GLU A 220 6.13 -41.38 10.05
CA GLU A 220 6.47 -40.83 8.73
C GLU A 220 5.38 -39.86 8.27
N VAL A 221 5.63 -38.58 8.47
CA VAL A 221 4.72 -37.51 8.05
C VAL A 221 4.85 -37.33 6.53
N ASN A 222 3.82 -37.68 5.76
CA ASN A 222 3.80 -37.46 4.32
C ASN A 222 3.67 -35.96 4.03
N VAL A 223 4.77 -35.33 3.59
CA VAL A 223 4.84 -33.91 3.26
C VAL A 223 4.70 -33.72 1.75
N ASP A 224 3.49 -33.38 1.29
CA ASP A 224 3.21 -32.99 -0.09
C ASP A 224 3.92 -31.65 -0.40
N SER A 225 5.16 -31.72 -0.87
CA SER A 225 6.00 -30.54 -1.16
C SER A 225 5.44 -29.63 -2.27
N THR A 226 4.47 -30.12 -3.05
CA THR A 226 3.83 -29.37 -4.14
C THR A 226 2.73 -28.43 -3.64
N LYS A 227 2.10 -28.74 -2.50
CA LYS A 227 1.01 -27.95 -1.92
C LYS A 227 1.58 -27.01 -0.85
N ARG A 228 1.29 -25.72 -0.95
CA ARG A 228 1.66 -24.71 0.05
C ARG A 228 0.43 -24.10 0.70
N CYS A 229 0.47 -23.88 2.01
CA CYS A 229 -0.52 -23.14 2.78
C CYS A 229 0.11 -21.92 3.46
N CYS A 230 -0.70 -20.89 3.73
CA CYS A 230 -0.27 -19.78 4.56
C CYS A 230 -0.47 -20.13 6.03
N ARG A 231 0.59 -19.99 6.83
CA ARG A 231 0.55 -20.11 8.28
C ARG A 231 0.77 -18.73 8.89
N ASN A 232 -0.24 -18.28 9.63
CA ASN A 232 -0.24 -16.97 10.28
C ASN A 232 0.13 -17.11 11.75
N PHE A 233 1.07 -16.28 12.20
CA PHE A 233 1.53 -16.21 13.57
C PHE A 233 1.18 -14.84 14.15
N LEU A 234 0.56 -14.85 15.33
CA LEU A 234 0.33 -13.67 16.15
C LEU A 234 1.26 -13.78 17.36
N ILE A 235 2.21 -12.85 17.46
CA ILE A 235 3.18 -12.79 18.56
C ILE A 235 2.74 -11.68 19.52
N PHE A 236 2.44 -12.07 20.75
CA PHE A 236 2.04 -11.18 21.82
C PHE A 236 3.21 -10.94 22.76
N THR A 237 3.56 -9.67 22.96
CA THR A 237 4.58 -9.30 23.97
C THR A 237 4.11 -9.58 25.40
N ASP A 238 2.83 -9.38 25.69
CA ASP A 238 2.22 -9.65 27.00
C ASP A 238 1.21 -10.82 26.92
N ALA A 239 1.70 -12.01 26.55
CA ALA A 239 0.85 -13.20 26.39
C ALA A 239 0.16 -13.66 27.70
N LYS A 240 0.71 -13.31 28.87
CA LYS A 240 0.23 -13.79 30.18
C LYS A 240 -1.05 -13.09 30.63
N ASN A 241 -1.27 -11.86 30.18
CA ASN A 241 -2.43 -11.06 30.57
C ASN A 241 -3.67 -11.34 29.71
N PHE A 242 -3.55 -12.21 28.70
CA PHE A 242 -4.70 -12.62 27.90
C PHE A 242 -5.54 -13.65 28.65
N PRO A 243 -6.86 -13.44 28.75
CA PRO A 243 -7.76 -14.45 29.29
C PRO A 243 -7.64 -15.77 28.53
N SER A 244 -7.49 -16.87 29.27
CA SER A 244 -7.38 -18.22 28.72
C SER A 244 -8.59 -18.64 27.87
N ALA A 245 -9.71 -17.94 28.01
CA ALA A 245 -10.91 -18.13 27.18
C ALA A 245 -10.69 -17.79 25.69
N TYR A 246 -9.78 -16.89 25.35
CA TYR A 246 -9.55 -16.49 23.95
C TYR A 246 -8.69 -17.48 23.17
N PHE A 247 -7.85 -18.25 23.86
CA PHE A 247 -6.95 -19.23 23.25
C PHE A 247 -7.22 -20.61 23.85
N PRO A 248 -8.14 -21.40 23.26
CA PRO A 248 -8.45 -22.73 23.74
C PRO A 248 -7.20 -23.61 23.74
N THR A 249 -6.77 -24.04 24.92
CA THR A 249 -5.62 -24.96 25.08
C THR A 249 -6.01 -26.42 24.86
N LYS A 250 -7.31 -26.72 24.81
CA LYS A 250 -7.82 -28.06 24.51
C LYS A 250 -7.61 -28.33 23.04
N LYS A 251 -6.80 -29.35 22.72
CA LYS A 251 -6.67 -29.87 21.35
C LYS A 251 -8.07 -30.25 20.85
N LEU A 252 -8.48 -29.70 19.71
CA LEU A 252 -9.70 -30.14 19.05
C LEU A 252 -9.55 -31.62 18.71
N LYS A 253 -10.52 -32.44 19.12
CA LYS A 253 -10.56 -33.84 18.70
C LYS A 253 -10.89 -33.83 17.22
N VAL A 254 -9.98 -34.34 16.39
CA VAL A 254 -10.26 -34.57 14.97
C VAL A 254 -11.38 -35.62 14.93
N PRO A 255 -12.44 -35.42 14.13
CA PRO A 255 -13.46 -36.45 13.97
C PRO A 255 -12.79 -37.71 13.42
N HIS A 256 -12.93 -38.83 14.14
CA HIS A 256 -12.42 -40.11 13.70
C HIS A 256 -13.12 -40.50 12.40
N LYS A 257 -12.35 -40.80 11.36
CA LYS A 257 -12.90 -41.30 10.10
C LYS A 257 -13.30 -42.75 10.29
N THR A 258 -14.55 -43.05 10.02
CA THR A 258 -15.04 -44.42 10.08
C THR A 258 -14.85 -45.11 8.74
N TYR A 259 -14.74 -46.44 8.75
CA TYR A 259 -14.37 -47.24 7.59
C TYR A 259 -15.45 -48.30 7.30
N CYS A 260 -15.68 -48.55 6.02
CA CYS A 260 -16.63 -49.56 5.59
C CYS A 260 -16.11 -50.98 5.88
N PRO A 261 -16.88 -51.85 6.56
CA PRO A 261 -16.46 -53.22 6.84
C PRO A 261 -16.23 -54.08 5.59
N VAL A 262 -16.92 -53.78 4.48
CA VAL A 262 -16.83 -54.56 3.23
C VAL A 262 -15.63 -54.14 2.38
N THR A 263 -15.36 -52.82 2.28
CA THR A 263 -14.35 -52.28 1.36
C THR A 263 -13.09 -51.76 2.05
N GLY A 264 -13.07 -51.66 3.39
CA GLY A 264 -11.96 -51.10 4.17
C GLY A 264 -11.66 -49.62 3.89
N SER A 265 -12.50 -48.94 3.11
CA SER A 265 -12.32 -47.55 2.69
C SER A 265 -13.12 -46.60 3.58
N PRO A 266 -12.76 -45.29 3.66
CA PRO A 266 -13.50 -44.33 4.49
C PRO A 266 -14.99 -44.30 4.14
N ALA A 267 -15.85 -44.55 5.12
CA ALA A 267 -17.28 -44.62 4.90
C ALA A 267 -17.86 -43.24 4.57
N ARG A 268 -18.84 -43.22 3.67
CA ARG A 268 -19.55 -42.00 3.23
C ARG A 268 -20.97 -41.94 3.76
N TYR A 269 -21.57 -43.08 4.04
CA TYR A 269 -22.96 -43.22 4.43
C TYR A 269 -23.07 -44.15 5.65
N GLN A 270 -24.14 -44.00 6.42
CA GLN A 270 -24.48 -44.86 7.54
C GLN A 270 -25.87 -45.44 7.31
N ASP A 271 -26.01 -46.75 7.47
CA ASP A 271 -27.30 -47.41 7.40
C ASP A 271 -28.13 -47.08 8.66
N PRO A 272 -29.32 -46.47 8.54
CA PRO A 272 -30.14 -46.09 9.68
C PRO A 272 -30.68 -47.28 10.49
N VAL A 273 -30.74 -48.48 9.89
CA VAL A 273 -31.27 -49.68 10.57
C VAL A 273 -30.18 -50.36 11.39
N THR A 274 -28.98 -50.45 10.83
CA THR A 274 -27.90 -51.28 11.37
C THR A 274 -26.81 -50.45 12.06
N GLY A 275 -26.79 -49.15 11.79
CA GLY A 275 -25.73 -48.24 12.24
C GLY A 275 -24.40 -48.49 11.56
N ILE A 276 -24.30 -49.44 10.64
CA ILE A 276 -23.06 -49.80 9.93
C ILE A 276 -22.79 -48.75 8.86
N GLU A 277 -21.55 -48.27 8.83
CA GLU A 277 -21.11 -47.27 7.89
C GLU A 277 -20.53 -47.93 6.63
N PHE A 278 -20.88 -47.43 5.46
CA PHE A 278 -20.49 -47.97 4.17
C PHE A 278 -20.08 -46.89 3.17
N LEU A 279 -19.33 -47.29 2.14
CA LEU A 279 -18.82 -46.37 1.11
C LEU A 279 -19.83 -46.18 -0.04
N ASP A 280 -20.21 -47.28 -0.70
CA ASP A 280 -20.98 -47.29 -1.96
C ASP A 280 -22.17 -48.24 -1.88
N LEU A 281 -23.11 -48.12 -2.84
CA LEU A 281 -24.31 -48.96 -2.93
C LEU A 281 -24.02 -50.47 -2.99
N GLN A 282 -22.90 -50.86 -3.61
CA GLN A 282 -22.48 -52.28 -3.65
C GLN A 282 -22.14 -52.79 -2.25
N ALA A 283 -21.40 -52.02 -1.47
CA ALA A 283 -21.08 -52.36 -0.08
C ALA A 283 -22.36 -52.48 0.76
N PHE A 284 -23.33 -51.57 0.56
CA PHE A 284 -24.63 -51.69 1.20
C PHE A 284 -25.37 -52.97 0.83
N SER A 285 -25.39 -53.35 -0.46
CA SER A 285 -26.03 -54.61 -0.87
C SER A 285 -25.39 -55.84 -0.23
N PHE A 286 -24.06 -55.86 -0.11
CA PHE A 286 -23.36 -56.94 0.58
C PHE A 286 -23.67 -56.97 2.08
N LEU A 287 -23.76 -55.81 2.74
CA LEU A 287 -24.15 -55.71 4.14
C LEU A 287 -25.57 -56.23 4.37
N VAL A 288 -26.52 -55.84 3.52
CA VAL A 288 -27.91 -56.33 3.59
C VAL A 288 -27.96 -57.84 3.38
N LEU A 289 -27.22 -58.37 2.41
CA LEU A 289 -27.16 -59.81 2.15
C LEU A 289 -26.56 -60.59 3.34
N LEU A 290 -25.42 -60.13 3.87
CA LEU A 290 -24.78 -60.73 5.05
C LEU A 290 -25.69 -60.74 6.28
N MET A 291 -26.53 -59.72 6.44
CA MET A 291 -27.45 -59.65 7.58
C MET A 291 -28.68 -60.53 7.42
N VAL A 292 -29.14 -60.76 6.19
CA VAL A 292 -30.18 -61.78 5.92
C VAL A 292 -29.66 -63.17 6.28
N ASP A 293 -28.42 -63.49 5.88
CA ASP A 293 -27.79 -64.79 6.18
C ASP A 293 -27.55 -64.99 7.70
N LEU A 294 -27.22 -63.92 8.45
CA LEU A 294 -27.08 -63.97 9.90
C LEU A 294 -28.42 -64.13 10.64
N HIS A 295 -29.51 -63.56 10.12
CA HIS A 295 -30.84 -63.72 10.69
C HIS A 295 -31.37 -65.16 10.56
N ASP A 296 -30.96 -65.88 9.51
CA ASP A 296 -31.31 -67.29 9.30
C ASP A 296 -30.51 -68.25 10.20
N LEU A 297 -29.39 -67.81 10.77
CA LEU A 297 -28.54 -68.59 11.70
C LEU A 297 -28.95 -68.45 13.18
N THR A 298 -29.90 -67.57 13.51
CA THR A 298 -30.50 -67.49 14.86
C THR A 298 -32.01 -67.75 14.82
N PRO A 299 -32.47 -68.99 14.61
CA PRO A 299 -33.86 -69.32 14.84
C PRO A 299 -34.07 -69.48 16.36
N ASN A 300 -34.76 -68.51 16.96
CA ASN A 300 -35.44 -68.58 18.26
C ASN A 300 -34.60 -68.95 19.50
N LEU A 301 -34.41 -67.95 20.37
CA LEU A 301 -34.40 -68.11 21.82
C LEU A 301 -35.52 -67.27 22.42
#